data_AF-A0A8X6PHY4-F1
#
_entry.id   AF-A0A8X6PHY4-F1
#
_cell.length_a   1.000
_cell.length_b   1.000
_cell.length_c   1.000
_cell.angle_alpha   90.00
_cell.angle_beta   90.00
_cell.angle_gamma   90.00
#
_symmetry.space_group_name_H-M   'P 1'
#
loop_
_entity.id
_entity.type
_entity.pdbx_description
1 polymer ?
#
loop_
_entity_poly.entity_id
_entity_poly.type
_entity_poly.pdbx_seq_one_letter_code
_entity_poly.pdbx_strand_id
1 'polypeptide(L)'
;MDHKVKDKTGEKKKPKKMISMEVKHEIIAKHELGTEEEVEPEEKLTSREISAILGKWQEVSDFVEKRHPEKLYTGRASALFEDRCLTFFRNILKRRQKQTSLDRYLVKVSLSESQESES
;
A
#
# COMPACT_ATOMS: atom_id res chain seq x y z
N MET A 1 -29.67 5.86 51.88
CA MET A 1 -28.53 6.79 51.79
C MET A 1 -27.27 5.95 51.59
N ASP A 2 -27.11 5.24 50.48
CA ASP A 2 -26.87 5.74 49.11
C ASP A 2 -25.50 6.39 48.92
N HIS A 3 -24.71 5.71 48.07
CA HIS A 3 -23.74 6.27 47.11
C HIS A 3 -22.36 6.67 47.69
N LYS A 4 -21.20 6.39 47.08
CA LYS A 4 -20.88 5.98 45.70
C LYS A 4 -19.45 5.40 45.65
N VAL A 5 -19.30 4.18 45.15
CA VAL A 5 -18.02 3.64 44.68
C VAL A 5 -17.65 4.39 43.41
N LYS A 6 -16.47 5.03 43.37
CA LYS A 6 -15.93 5.65 42.15
C LYS A 6 -15.21 4.59 41.32
N ASP A 7 -15.83 4.27 40.18
CA ASP A 7 -15.28 3.59 39.03
C ASP A 7 -13.85 4.05 38.71
N LYS A 8 -12.91 3.10 38.60
CA LYS A 8 -11.68 3.28 37.84
C LYS A 8 -11.77 2.44 36.58
N THR A 9 -11.98 3.16 35.48
CA THR A 9 -12.01 2.74 34.09
C THR A 9 -10.83 1.82 33.77
N GLY A 10 -11.12 0.52 33.62
CA GLY A 10 -10.20 -0.43 33.00
C GLY A 10 -10.29 -0.30 31.49
N GLU A 11 -9.33 0.40 30.87
CA GLU A 11 -9.09 0.31 29.43
C GLU A 11 -8.76 -1.14 29.05
N LYS A 12 -9.74 -1.84 28.45
CA LYS A 12 -9.53 -3.15 27.85
C LYS A 12 -8.60 -2.98 26.63
N LYS A 13 -7.31 -3.26 26.81
CA LYS A 13 -6.37 -3.45 25.69
C LYS A 13 -6.94 -4.52 24.77
N LYS A 14 -7.34 -4.15 23.56
CA LYS A 14 -7.85 -5.09 22.55
C LYS A 14 -6.75 -6.13 22.27
N PRO A 15 -7.05 -7.43 22.28
CA PRO A 15 -6.05 -8.45 22.01
C PRO A 15 -5.54 -8.31 20.58
N LYS A 16 -4.21 -8.20 20.41
CA LYS A 16 -3.57 -8.32 19.11
C LYS A 16 -3.83 -9.73 18.60
N LYS A 17 -4.55 -9.88 17.49
CA LYS A 17 -4.71 -11.18 16.84
C LYS A 17 -3.34 -11.63 16.33
N MET A 18 -2.78 -12.67 16.94
CA MET A 18 -1.54 -13.29 16.49
C MET A 18 -1.84 -14.21 15.30
N ILE A 19 -1.11 -14.04 14.20
CA ILE A 19 -1.13 -14.96 13.07
C ILE A 19 -0.32 -16.21 13.48
N SER A 20 -0.83 -17.42 13.20
CA SER A 20 -0.11 -18.67 13.55
C SER A 20 1.21 -18.76 12.78
N MET A 21 2.20 -19.43 13.38
CA MET A 21 3.54 -19.54 12.80
C MET A 21 3.53 -20.19 11.42
N GLU A 22 2.68 -21.17 11.17
CA GLU A 22 2.54 -21.84 9.87
C GLU A 22 2.13 -20.84 8.79
N VAL A 23 1.14 -19.99 9.10
CA VAL A 23 0.66 -18.95 8.17
C VAL A 23 1.76 -17.90 7.93
N LYS A 24 2.59 -17.59 8.93
CA LYS A 24 3.74 -16.68 8.76
C LYS A 24 4.77 -17.25 7.76
N HIS A 25 5.18 -18.50 7.92
CA HIS A 25 6.16 -19.13 7.02
C HIS A 25 5.63 -19.24 5.59
N GLU A 26 4.35 -19.55 5.42
CA GLU A 26 3.71 -19.58 4.09
C GLU A 26 3.71 -18.20 3.41
N ILE A 27 3.47 -17.12 4.18
CA ILE A 27 3.54 -15.75 3.67
C ILE A 27 4.98 -15.40 3.24
N ILE A 28 5.99 -15.79 4.03
CA ILE A 28 7.40 -15.55 3.71
C ILE A 28 7.80 -16.28 2.44
N ALA A 29 7.51 -17.58 2.34
CA ALA A 29 7.84 -18.38 1.16
C ALA A 29 7.17 -17.84 -0.12
N LYS A 30 5.89 -17.44 -0.03
CA LYS A 30 5.17 -16.84 -1.17
C LYS A 30 5.70 -15.45 -1.54
N HIS A 31 6.19 -14.70 -0.56
CA HIS A 31 6.77 -13.38 -0.78
C HIS A 31 8.11 -13.48 -1.50
N GLU A 32 8.99 -14.40 -1.07
CA GLU A 32 10.28 -14.67 -1.73
C GLU A 32 10.08 -15.16 -3.17
N LEU A 33 9.13 -16.06 -3.41
CA LEU A 33 8.80 -16.56 -4.75
C LEU A 33 8.10 -15.50 -5.62
N GLY A 34 7.28 -14.62 -5.03
CA GLY A 34 6.52 -13.59 -5.74
C GLY A 34 7.34 -12.36 -6.13
N THR A 35 8.53 -12.18 -5.56
CA THR A 35 9.50 -11.17 -5.99
C THR A 35 10.18 -11.49 -7.32
N GLU A 36 10.13 -12.75 -7.78
CA GLU A 36 10.75 -13.23 -9.02
C GLU A 36 9.81 -13.23 -10.24
N GLU A 37 8.54 -12.82 -10.12
CA GLU A 37 7.71 -12.47 -11.28
C GLU A 37 8.16 -11.09 -11.80
N GLU A 38 9.44 -11.04 -12.18
CA GLU A 38 10.21 -9.88 -12.55
C GLU A 38 9.72 -9.44 -13.92
N VAL A 39 8.92 -8.39 -13.88
CA VAL A 39 8.82 -7.36 -14.91
C VAL A 39 10.16 -7.25 -15.63
N GLU A 40 10.13 -7.45 -16.95
CA GLU A 40 11.29 -7.38 -17.84
C GLU A 40 12.29 -6.27 -17.50
N PRO A 41 13.58 -6.45 -17.84
CA PRO A 41 14.67 -5.53 -17.54
C PRO A 41 14.61 -4.26 -18.40
N GLU A 42 13.48 -3.55 -18.43
CA GLU A 42 13.42 -2.17 -18.87
C GLU A 42 13.84 -1.30 -17.68
N GLU A 43 14.97 -0.60 -17.83
CA GLU A 43 15.51 0.45 -16.97
C GLU A 43 14.65 0.76 -15.73
N LYS A 44 15.05 0.28 -14.55
CA LYS A 44 14.27 0.28 -13.30
C LYS A 44 13.50 1.59 -13.06
N LEU A 45 12.29 1.68 -13.60
CA LEU A 45 11.41 2.84 -13.49
C LEU A 45 11.16 3.13 -12.01
N THR A 46 11.65 4.24 -11.48
CA THR A 46 11.62 4.49 -10.03
C THR A 46 10.22 4.91 -9.57
N SER A 47 9.90 4.70 -8.28
CA SER A 47 8.61 5.16 -7.73
C SER A 47 8.45 6.68 -7.83
N ARG A 48 9.57 7.42 -7.77
CA ARG A 48 9.59 8.88 -7.93
C ARG A 48 9.19 9.29 -9.35
N GLU A 49 9.73 8.63 -10.37
CA GLU A 49 9.36 8.90 -11.78
C GLU A 49 7.89 8.59 -12.03
N ILE A 50 7.39 7.48 -11.48
CA ILE A 50 5.97 7.12 -11.59
C ILE A 50 5.08 8.16 -10.91
N SER A 51 5.42 8.58 -9.69
CA SER A 51 4.67 9.65 -9.01
C SER A 51 4.72 10.97 -9.77
N ALA A 52 5.86 11.30 -10.40
CA ALA A 52 6.02 12.52 -11.18
C ALA A 52 5.12 12.52 -12.43
N ILE A 53 5.05 11.41 -13.18
CA ILE A 53 4.18 11.35 -14.37
C ILE A 53 2.70 11.37 -14.01
N LEU A 54 2.31 10.73 -12.89
CA LEU A 54 0.94 10.80 -12.37
C LEU A 54 0.55 12.24 -11.98
N GLY A 55 1.49 12.98 -11.35
CA GLY A 55 1.28 14.39 -11.03
C GLY A 55 1.13 15.28 -12.27
N LYS A 56 2.02 15.13 -13.26
CA LYS A 56 1.93 15.86 -14.53
C LYS A 56 0.61 15.62 -15.24
N TRP A 57 0.12 14.38 -15.24
CA TRP A 57 -1.19 14.09 -15.81
C TRP A 57 -2.32 14.83 -15.07
N GLN A 58 -2.28 14.87 -13.74
CA GLN A 58 -3.30 15.59 -12.97
C GLN A 58 -3.35 17.06 -13.37
N GLU A 59 -2.18 17.71 -13.49
CA GLU A 59 -2.10 19.11 -13.94
C GLU A 59 -2.71 19.32 -15.34
N VAL A 60 -2.44 18.41 -16.27
CA VAL A 60 -3.01 18.45 -17.63
C VAL A 60 -4.53 18.26 -17.58
N SER A 61 -5.00 17.26 -16.82
CA SER A 61 -6.43 16.94 -16.69
C SER A 61 -7.20 18.12 -16.11
N ASP A 62 -6.71 18.70 -15.01
CA ASP A 62 -7.32 19.86 -14.35
C ASP A 62 -7.37 21.08 -15.28
N PHE A 63 -6.29 21.32 -16.02
CA PHE A 63 -6.24 22.42 -16.98
C PHE A 63 -7.27 22.25 -18.09
N VAL A 64 -7.33 21.07 -18.70
CA VAL A 64 -8.27 20.75 -19.78
C VAL A 64 -9.71 20.80 -19.29
N GLU A 65 -9.99 20.19 -18.13
CA GLU A 65 -11.31 20.22 -17.50
C GLU A 65 -11.77 21.64 -17.22
N LYS A 66 -10.88 22.56 -16.86
CA LYS A 66 -11.24 23.95 -16.60
C LYS A 66 -11.41 24.77 -17.89
N ARG A 67 -10.53 24.59 -18.87
CA ARG A 67 -10.36 25.53 -20.00
C ARG A 67 -11.00 25.09 -21.30
N HIS A 68 -11.15 23.79 -21.53
CA HIS A 68 -11.58 23.30 -22.84
C HIS A 68 -13.09 23.49 -23.04
N PRO A 69 -13.55 24.02 -24.19
CA PRO A 69 -14.99 24.19 -24.43
C PRO A 69 -15.72 22.86 -24.62
N GLU A 70 -15.09 21.90 -25.32
CA GLU A 70 -15.68 20.59 -25.62
C GLU A 70 -15.45 19.59 -24.48
N LYS A 71 -16.27 19.67 -23.41
CA LYS A 71 -16.11 18.83 -22.21
C LYS A 71 -16.29 17.33 -22.45
N LEU A 72 -17.19 16.96 -23.35
CA LEU A 72 -17.53 15.55 -23.60
C LEU A 72 -16.35 14.81 -24.22
N TYR A 73 -15.72 15.39 -25.24
CA TYR A 73 -14.58 14.76 -25.91
C TYR A 73 -13.35 14.71 -25.01
N THR A 74 -13.08 15.77 -24.25
CA THR A 74 -11.96 15.78 -23.30
C THR A 74 -12.20 14.82 -22.15
N GLY A 75 -13.41 14.74 -21.62
CA GLY A 75 -13.76 13.79 -20.57
C GLY A 75 -13.56 12.34 -21.02
N ARG A 76 -13.95 12.01 -22.26
CA ARG A 76 -13.71 10.68 -22.84
C ARG A 76 -12.22 10.37 -23.03
N ALA A 77 -11.45 11.34 -23.52
CA ALA A 77 -10.01 11.17 -23.69
C ALA A 77 -9.31 10.99 -22.33
N SER A 78 -9.66 11.79 -21.33
CA SER A 78 -9.13 11.68 -19.97
C SER A 78 -9.47 10.33 -19.35
N ALA A 79 -10.74 9.91 -19.39
CA ALA A 79 -11.17 8.63 -18.86
C ALA A 79 -10.41 7.44 -19.49
N LEU A 80 -10.25 7.46 -20.82
CA LEU A 80 -9.51 6.41 -21.53
C LEU A 80 -8.04 6.35 -21.09
N PHE A 81 -7.39 7.50 -20.92
CA PHE A 81 -6.00 7.58 -20.50
C PHE A 81 -5.82 7.12 -19.04
N GLU A 82 -6.74 7.51 -18.15
CA GLU A 82 -6.74 7.05 -16.77
C GLU A 82 -6.88 5.53 -16.65
N ASP A 83 -7.84 4.96 -17.39
CA ASP A 83 -8.14 3.53 -17.34
C ASP A 83 -7.01 2.69 -17.94
N ARG A 84 -6.52 3.06 -19.12
CA ARG A 84 -5.57 2.24 -19.88
C ARG A 84 -4.12 2.52 -19.51
N CYS A 85 -3.73 3.78 -19.33
CA CYS A 85 -2.33 4.15 -19.14
C CYS A 85 -1.99 4.29 -17.66
N LEU A 86 -2.76 5.07 -16.88
CA LEU A 86 -2.37 5.38 -15.51
C LEU A 86 -2.61 4.23 -14.53
N THR A 87 -3.59 3.37 -14.81
CA THR A 87 -3.81 2.16 -14.02
C THR A 87 -2.56 1.29 -13.93
N PHE A 88 -1.79 1.15 -15.02
CA PHE A 88 -0.52 0.42 -15.03
C PHE A 88 0.45 0.97 -13.98
N PHE A 89 0.73 2.26 -14.06
CA PHE A 89 1.62 2.98 -13.15
C PHE A 89 1.15 2.96 -11.69
N ARG A 90 -0.15 3.19 -11.45
CA ARG A 90 -0.75 3.11 -10.11
C ARG A 90 -0.62 1.70 -9.52
N ASN A 91 -0.75 0.65 -10.35
CA ASN A 91 -0.59 -0.72 -9.91
C ASN A 91 0.86 -1.04 -9.54
N ILE A 92 1.85 -0.50 -10.25
CA ILE A 92 3.26 -0.61 -9.86
C ILE A 92 3.48 -0.01 -8.47
N LEU A 93 2.99 1.22 -8.22
CA LEU A 93 3.12 1.85 -6.90
C LEU A 93 2.42 1.04 -5.79
N LYS A 94 1.21 0.53 -6.06
CA LYS A 94 0.47 -0.33 -5.11
C LYS A 94 1.26 -1.59 -4.77
N ARG A 95 1.86 -2.26 -5.75
CA ARG A 95 2.70 -3.45 -5.53
C ARG A 95 3.90 -3.12 -4.66
N ARG A 96 4.65 -2.06 -4.99
CA ARG A 96 5.81 -1.60 -4.21
C ARG A 96 5.43 -1.23 -2.77
N GLN A 97 4.30 -0.57 -2.57
CA GLN A 97 3.83 -0.23 -1.23
C GLN A 97 3.49 -1.47 -0.39
N LYS A 98 2.87 -2.48 -1.01
CA LYS A 98 2.61 -3.78 -0.36
C LYS A 98 3.91 -4.47 0.03
N GLN A 99 4.87 -4.52 -0.90
CA GLN A 99 6.21 -5.07 -0.68
C GLN A 99 6.88 -4.42 0.53
N THR A 100 7.03 -3.09 0.54
CA THR A 100 7.63 -2.36 1.66
C THR A 100 6.88 -2.57 2.99
N SER A 101 5.56 -2.73 2.93
CA SER A 101 4.75 -2.99 4.13
C SER A 101 4.97 -4.39 4.69
N LEU A 102 5.12 -5.39 3.81
CA LEU A 102 5.45 -6.77 4.17
C LEU A 102 6.88 -6.87 4.70
N ASP A 103 7.86 -6.28 4.01
CA ASP A 103 9.26 -6.24 4.47
C ASP A 103 9.35 -5.70 5.90
N ARG A 104 8.68 -4.57 6.17
CA ARG A 104 8.63 -3.97 7.52
C ARG A 104 7.95 -4.88 8.55
N TYR A 105 6.95 -5.65 8.15
CA TYR A 105 6.30 -6.60 9.05
C TYR A 105 7.23 -7.78 9.37
N LEU A 106 7.85 -8.37 8.35
CA LEU A 106 8.78 -9.51 8.50
C LEU A 106 10.01 -9.14 9.34
N VAL A 107 10.56 -7.94 9.17
CA VAL A 107 11.64 -7.41 10.04
C VAL A 107 11.20 -7.30 11.50
N LYS A 108 9.95 -6.88 11.76
CA LYS A 108 9.45 -6.81 13.15
C LYS A 108 9.23 -8.18 13.75
N VAL A 109 8.76 -9.15 12.96
CA VAL A 109 8.52 -10.52 13.41
C VAL A 109 9.83 -11.22 13.78
N SER A 110 10.85 -11.12 12.94
CA SER A 110 12.18 -11.70 13.23
C SER A 110 12.83 -11.11 14.48
N LEU A 111 12.67 -9.81 14.71
CA LEU A 111 13.10 -9.16 15.95
C LEU A 111 12.36 -9.70 17.19
N SER A 112 11.05 -9.93 17.11
CA SER A 112 10.30 -10.49 18.24
C SER A 112 10.63 -11.95 18.53
N GLU A 113 10.91 -12.76 17.50
CA GLU A 113 11.27 -14.17 17.67
C GLU A 113 12.66 -14.35 18.28
N SER A 114 13.58 -13.40 18.04
CA SER A 114 14.92 -13.40 18.66
C SER A 114 14.89 -13.01 20.15
N GLN A 115 13.89 -12.24 20.60
CA GLN A 115 13.76 -11.84 22.01
C GLN A 115 13.05 -12.91 22.87
N GLU A 116 12.21 -13.74 22.26
CA GLU A 116 11.46 -14.81 22.92
C GLU A 116 12.30 -16.10 23.07
N SER A 117 13.36 -16.26 22.27
CA SER A 117 14.35 -17.34 22.41
C SER A 117 15.47 -17.05 23.42
N GLU A 118 15.58 -15.81 23.92
CA GLU A 118 16.56 -15.37 24.92
C GLU A 118 16.00 -15.22 26.35
N SER A 119 14.71 -15.54 26.57
CA SER A 119 14.04 -15.54 27.90
C SER A 119 13.63 -16.93 28.34
#